data_AF-A0A6J4E8M8-F1
#
_entry.id   AF-A0A6J4E8M8-F1
#
_cell.length_a   1.000
_cell.length_b   1.000
_cell.length_c   1.000
_cell.angle_alpha   90.00
_cell.angle_beta   90.00
_cell.angle_gamma   90.00
#
_symmetry.space_group_name_H-M   'P 1'
#
loop_
_entity.id
_entity.type
_entity.pdbx_description
1 polymer ?
#
loop_
_entity_poly.entity_id
_entity_poly.type
_entity_poly.pdbx_seq_one_letter_code
_entity_poly.pdbx_strand_id
1 'polypeptide(L)'
;MDAMHLLYPSSPDNPNIPDETFAEEFAAAKAAGLGCSLFSCEELELQRFKPKPALEEGARVLYRGWMLAPDAYGYLHASIVSRGAIPVTSQAQYRHCHHLPEWYP
;
A
#
# COMPACT_ATOMS: atom_id res chain seq x y z
N MET A 1 -1.53 -18.80 -9.47
CA MET A 1 -0.22 -18.32 -8.98
C MET A 1 -0.50 -17.16 -8.06
N ASP A 2 0.02 -17.19 -6.84
CA ASP A 2 -0.04 -16.07 -5.88
C ASP A 2 0.71 -14.85 -6.43
N ALA A 3 0.07 -14.09 -7.32
CA ALA A 3 0.71 -12.94 -7.94
C ALA A 3 0.86 -11.81 -6.90
N MET A 4 2.07 -11.28 -6.79
CA MET A 4 2.36 -10.11 -5.96
C MET A 4 1.75 -8.86 -6.62
N HIS A 5 1.05 -8.06 -5.83
CA HIS A 5 0.44 -6.80 -6.25
C HIS A 5 1.00 -5.65 -5.42
N LEU A 6 1.50 -4.62 -6.08
CA LEU A 6 2.09 -3.47 -5.40
C LEU A 6 1.10 -2.33 -5.30
N LEU A 7 1.02 -1.73 -4.11
CA LEU A 7 0.15 -0.61 -3.82
C LEU A 7 0.98 0.63 -3.53
N TYR A 8 0.78 1.68 -4.32
CA TYR A 8 1.53 2.93 -4.24
C TYR A 8 0.62 4.13 -3.96
N PRO A 9 1.14 5.19 -3.32
CA PRO A 9 0.43 6.45 -3.23
C PRO A 9 0.32 7.09 -4.63
N SER A 10 -0.81 7.72 -4.92
CA SER A 10 -0.97 8.59 -6.08
C SER A 10 -0.42 9.99 -5.80
N SER A 11 -0.17 10.75 -6.86
CA SER A 11 0.08 12.19 -6.75
C SER A 11 -1.10 12.89 -6.06
N PRO A 12 -0.85 13.84 -5.13
CA PRO A 12 -1.90 14.63 -4.48
C PRO A 12 -2.76 15.44 -5.48
N ASP A 13 -2.14 15.91 -6.57
CA ASP A 13 -2.80 16.74 -7.57
C ASP A 13 -3.53 15.92 -8.65
N ASN A 14 -3.13 14.65 -8.82
CA ASN A 14 -3.75 13.76 -9.81
C ASN A 14 -3.77 12.30 -9.32
N PRO A 15 -4.94 11.77 -8.90
CA PRO A 15 -5.05 10.44 -8.32
C PRO A 15 -4.81 9.30 -9.31
N ASN A 16 -4.60 9.59 -10.60
CA ASN A 16 -4.40 8.59 -11.65
C ASN A 16 -2.91 8.36 -12.00
N ILE A 17 -1.99 9.11 -11.40
CA ILE A 17 -0.55 8.93 -11.57
C ILE A 17 0.09 8.63 -10.20
N PRO A 18 1.18 7.85 -10.16
CA PRO A 18 1.91 7.64 -8.91
C PRO A 18 2.45 8.96 -8.38
N ASP A 19 2.67 9.02 -7.06
CA ASP A 19 3.55 10.02 -6.46
C ASP A 19 4.92 9.98 -7.17
N GLU A 20 5.47 11.16 -7.45
CA GLU A 20 6.71 11.34 -8.22
C GLU A 20 7.88 10.55 -7.63
N THR A 21 7.97 10.47 -6.30
CA THR A 21 9.03 9.76 -5.58
C THR A 21 9.05 8.26 -5.90
N PHE A 22 7.88 7.69 -6.20
CA PHE A 22 7.72 6.27 -6.48
C PHE A 22 7.44 5.98 -7.96
N ALA A 23 7.47 7.01 -8.83
CA ALA A 23 7.07 6.87 -10.23
C ALA A 23 7.97 5.90 -11.01
N GLU A 24 9.28 5.93 -10.76
CA GLU A 24 10.24 5.00 -11.38
C GLU A 24 10.03 3.56 -10.90
N GLU A 25 9.87 3.35 -9.59
CA GLU A 25 9.59 2.02 -9.01
C GLU A 25 8.27 1.45 -9.55
N PHE A 26 7.22 2.27 -9.61
CA PHE A 26 5.92 1.91 -10.18
C PHE A 26 6.01 1.54 -11.66
N ALA A 27 6.76 2.32 -12.46
CA ALA A 27 6.97 2.02 -13.87
C ALA A 27 7.73 0.71 -14.07
N ALA A 28 8.79 0.48 -13.29
CA ALA A 28 9.57 -0.76 -13.32
C ALA A 28 8.73 -1.97 -12.89
N ALA A 29 7.93 -1.86 -11.83
CA ALA A 29 7.04 -2.92 -11.38
C ALA A 29 6.01 -3.30 -12.46
N LYS A 30 5.38 -2.31 -13.11
CA LYS A 30 4.48 -2.57 -14.24
C LYS A 30 5.20 -3.20 -15.44
N ALA A 31 6.40 -2.73 -15.78
CA ALA A 31 7.20 -3.31 -16.87
C ALA A 31 7.62 -4.76 -16.59
N ALA A 32 7.80 -5.12 -15.31
CA ALA A 32 8.04 -6.49 -14.86
C ALA A 32 6.78 -7.38 -14.84
N GLY A 33 5.60 -6.84 -15.20
CA GLY A 33 4.34 -7.58 -15.24
C GLY A 33 3.65 -7.73 -13.88
N LEU A 34 4.06 -6.97 -12.87
CA LEU A 34 3.41 -6.98 -11.55
C LEU A 34 2.12 -6.16 -11.59
N GLY A 35 1.07 -6.68 -10.92
CA GLY A 35 -0.14 -5.90 -10.66
C GLY A 35 0.20 -4.68 -9.81
N CYS A 36 -0.29 -3.51 -10.20
CA CYS A 36 -0.03 -2.26 -9.48
C CYS A 36 -1.31 -1.45 -9.32
N SER A 37 -1.55 -0.91 -8.13
CA SER A 37 -2.65 0.02 -7.84
C SER A 37 -2.16 1.29 -7.17
N LEU A 38 -2.91 2.36 -7.36
CA LEU A 38 -2.71 3.67 -6.73
C LEU A 38 -3.83 3.96 -5.72
N PHE A 39 -3.50 4.64 -4.63
CA PHE A 39 -4.49 5.19 -3.68
C PHE A 39 -4.08 6.61 -3.23
N SER A 40 -5.04 7.43 -2.80
CA SER A 40 -4.74 8.76 -2.24
C SER A 40 -4.45 8.65 -0.74
N CYS A 41 -3.34 9.26 -0.33
CA CYS A 41 -2.99 9.39 1.10
C CYS A 41 -4.01 10.26 1.84
N GLU A 42 -4.49 11.33 1.21
CA GLU A 42 -5.48 12.25 1.77
C GLU A 42 -6.81 11.54 2.02
N GLU A 43 -7.26 10.69 1.09
CA GLU A 43 -8.46 9.87 1.33
C GLU A 43 -8.21 8.84 2.44
N LEU A 44 -7.01 8.27 2.53
CA LEU A 44 -6.68 7.28 3.56
C LEU A 44 -6.77 7.88 4.97
N GLU A 45 -6.27 9.11 5.17
CA GLU A 45 -6.39 9.85 6.43
C GLU A 45 -7.85 10.09 6.83
N LEU A 46 -8.73 10.26 5.84
CA LEU A 46 -10.18 10.36 6.04
C LEU A 46 -10.87 9.00 6.17
N GLN A 47 -10.10 7.92 6.40
CA GLN A 47 -10.57 6.54 6.45
C GLN A 47 -11.41 6.18 5.21
N ARG A 48 -10.87 6.48 4.04
CA ARG A 48 -11.41 6.09 2.73
C ARG A 48 -10.31 5.43 1.91
N PHE A 49 -10.56 4.21 1.47
CA PHE A 49 -9.61 3.46 0.65
C PHE A 49 -10.23 2.98 -0.66
N LYS A 50 -9.79 3.58 -1.77
CA LYS A 50 -10.25 3.32 -3.14
C LYS A 50 -9.08 3.09 -4.10
N PRO A 51 -8.42 1.92 -4.02
CA PRO A 51 -7.31 1.62 -4.91
C PRO A 51 -7.76 1.55 -6.37
N LYS A 52 -6.92 2.01 -7.29
CA LYS A 52 -7.15 1.97 -8.74
C LYS A 52 -5.95 1.40 -9.49
N PRO A 53 -6.11 0.32 -10.28
CA PRO A 53 -7.27 -0.57 -10.35
C PRO A 53 -7.64 -1.18 -8.98
N ALA A 54 -8.84 -1.77 -8.89
CA ALA A 54 -9.26 -2.48 -7.68
C ALA A 54 -8.33 -3.68 -7.41
N LEU A 55 -8.17 -4.03 -6.14
CA LEU A 55 -7.40 -5.20 -5.74
C LEU A 55 -8.20 -6.47 -6.03
N GLU A 56 -7.54 -7.49 -6.56
CA GLU A 56 -8.14 -8.80 -6.80
C GLU A 56 -8.22 -9.61 -5.50
N GLU A 57 -9.25 -10.46 -5.38
CA GLU A 57 -9.39 -11.39 -4.27
C GLU A 57 -8.22 -12.40 -4.28
N GLY A 58 -7.64 -12.67 -3.11
CA GLY A 58 -6.45 -13.52 -2.96
C GLY A 58 -5.13 -12.86 -3.36
N ALA A 59 -5.13 -11.64 -3.92
CA ALA A 59 -3.89 -10.95 -4.28
C ALA A 59 -3.03 -10.66 -3.03
N ARG A 60 -1.73 -10.93 -3.13
CA ARG A 60 -0.77 -10.58 -2.06
C ARG A 60 -0.30 -9.15 -2.25
N VAL A 61 -0.72 -8.26 -1.36
CA VAL A 61 -0.55 -6.81 -1.52
C VAL A 61 0.64 -6.30 -0.71
N LEU A 62 1.64 -5.76 -1.39
CA LEU A 62 2.77 -5.07 -0.80
C LEU A 62 2.57 -3.56 -0.91
N TYR A 63 2.47 -2.88 0.24
CA TYR A 63 2.46 -1.42 0.28
C TYR A 63 3.87 -0.85 0.08
N ARG A 64 4.00 0.07 -0.87
CA ARG A 64 5.22 0.81 -1.20
C ARG A 64 4.89 2.29 -1.24
N GLY A 65 5.30 3.02 -0.21
CA GLY A 65 4.95 4.42 -0.07
C GLY A 65 5.61 5.07 1.13
N TRP A 66 5.13 6.27 1.45
CA TRP A 66 5.56 7.03 2.61
C TRP A 66 5.30 6.29 3.93
N MET A 67 5.96 6.76 4.97
CA MET A 67 5.70 6.32 6.33
C MET A 67 4.28 6.74 6.72
N LEU A 68 3.46 5.78 7.17
CA LEU A 68 2.11 6.03 7.66
C LEU A 68 2.12 5.95 9.19
N ALA A 69 1.26 6.74 9.83
CA ALA A 69 0.97 6.55 11.24
C ALA A 69 0.41 5.12 11.47
N PRO A 70 0.67 4.49 12.63
CA PRO A 70 0.18 3.15 12.92
C PRO A 70 -1.32 2.95 12.69
N ASP A 71 -2.14 3.95 13.04
CA ASP A 71 -3.60 3.90 12.85
C ASP A 71 -4.00 3.95 11.37
N ALA A 72 -3.36 4.82 10.57
CA ALA A 72 -3.59 4.90 9.13
C ALA A 72 -3.16 3.61 8.43
N TYR A 73 -2.04 3.03 8.83
CA TYR A 73 -1.61 1.72 8.32
C TYR A 73 -2.55 0.59 8.76
N GLY A 74 -3.05 0.63 9.99
CA GLY A 74 -4.06 -0.31 10.48
C GLY A 74 -5.33 -0.26 9.65
N TYR A 75 -5.82 0.94 9.33
CA TYR A 75 -6.95 1.14 8.44
C TYR A 75 -6.68 0.65 7.01
N LEU A 76 -5.51 0.94 6.45
CA LEU A 76 -5.08 0.43 5.13
C LEU A 76 -5.09 -1.10 5.11
N HIS A 77 -4.46 -1.73 6.09
CA HIS A 77 -4.39 -3.18 6.23
C HIS A 77 -5.79 -3.80 6.32
N ALA A 78 -6.66 -3.28 7.20
CA ALA A 78 -8.03 -3.76 7.32
C ALA A 78 -8.83 -3.59 6.02
N SER A 79 -8.60 -2.51 5.29
CA SER A 79 -9.26 -2.23 4.02
C SER A 79 -8.80 -3.12 2.86
N ILE A 80 -7.56 -3.63 2.91
CA ILE A 80 -7.08 -4.67 1.98
C ILE A 80 -7.74 -6.01 2.32
N VAL A 81 -7.75 -6.40 3.59
CA VAL A 81 -8.34 -7.67 4.06
C VAL A 81 -9.83 -7.74 3.78
N SER A 82 -10.58 -6.65 4.00
CA SER A 82 -12.03 -6.61 3.75
C SER A 82 -12.42 -6.81 2.28
N ARG A 83 -11.45 -6.67 1.36
CA ARG A 83 -11.61 -6.91 -0.08
C ARG A 83 -11.16 -8.33 -0.49
N GLY A 84 -10.80 -9.18 0.46
CA GLY A 84 -10.32 -10.55 0.21
C GLY A 84 -8.86 -10.63 -0.24
N ALA A 85 -8.13 -9.51 -0.28
CA ALA A 85 -6.71 -9.48 -0.56
C ALA A 85 -5.87 -9.66 0.71
N ILE A 86 -4.60 -10.04 0.57
CA ILE A 86 -3.72 -10.47 1.65
C ILE A 86 -2.56 -9.48 1.80
N PRO A 87 -2.53 -8.63 2.85
CA PRO A 87 -1.39 -7.77 3.13
C PRO A 87 -0.12 -8.59 3.37
N VAL A 88 0.98 -8.22 2.73
CA VAL A 88 2.28 -8.91 2.92
C VAL A 88 2.90 -8.58 4.28
N THR A 89 2.76 -7.34 4.71
CA THR A 89 3.27 -6.85 6.00
C THR A 89 2.11 -6.74 6.97
N SER A 90 2.20 -7.42 8.10
CA SER A 90 1.20 -7.30 9.18
C SER A 90 1.35 -5.97 9.91
N GLN A 91 0.29 -5.54 10.61
CA GLN A 91 0.31 -4.33 11.46
C GLN A 91 1.40 -4.40 12.54
N ALA A 92 1.62 -5.58 13.13
CA ALA A 92 2.67 -5.78 14.13
C ALA A 92 4.07 -5.62 13.52
N GLN A 93 4.34 -6.26 12.37
CA GLN A 93 5.61 -6.12 11.66
C GLN A 93 5.87 -4.66 11.23
N TYR A 94 4.83 -3.96 10.76
CA TYR A 94 4.95 -2.56 10.39
C TYR A 94 5.33 -1.69 11.59
N ARG A 95 4.61 -1.82 12.72
CA ARG A 95 4.89 -1.08 13.96
C ARG A 95 6.30 -1.31 14.50
N HIS A 96 6.76 -2.55 14.48
CA HIS A 96 8.10 -2.92 14.94
C HIS A 96 9.21 -2.16 14.18
N CYS A 97 9.00 -1.93 12.87
CA CYS A 97 9.93 -1.13 12.06
C CYS A 97 9.80 0.39 12.28
N HIS A 98 8.72 0.89 12.90
CA HIS A 98 8.42 2.32 13.08
C HIS A 98 8.79 2.88 14.47
N HIS A 99 8.83 2.03 15.50
CA HIS A 99 9.19 2.46 16.85
C HIS A 99 10.63 2.08 17.17
N LEU A 100 11.53 3.07 17.25
CA LEU A 100 12.91 2.91 17.72
C LEU A 100 13.05 2.08 19.03
N PRO A 101 12.15 2.20 20.03
CA PRO A 101 12.21 1.37 21.24
C PRO A 101 11.93 -0.12 21.02
N GLU A 102 11.38 -0.51 19.87
CA GLU A 102 11.08 -1.91 19.54
C GLU A 102 12.13 -2.53 18.59
N TRP A 103 13.19 -1.81 18.19
CA TRP A 103 14.17 -2.30 17.20
C TRP A 103 15.08 -3.46 17.68
N TYR A 104 15.09 -3.77 18.98
CA TYR A 104 15.83 -4.90 19.54
C TYR A 104 14.98 -5.57 20.64
N PRO A 105 14.99 -6.92 20.77
CA PRO A 105 14.27 -7.62 21.82
C PRO A 105 14.80 -7.31 23.23
#